data_AF-A0A2W1K6P0-F1
#
_entry.id   AF-A0A2W1K6P0-F1
#
_cell.length_a   1.000
_cell.length_b   1.000
_cell.length_c   1.000
_cell.angle_alpha   90.00
_cell.angle_beta   90.00
_cell.angle_gamma   90.00
#
_symmetry.space_group_name_H-M   'P 1'
#
loop_
_entity.id
_entity.type
_entity.pdbx_description
1 polymer ?
#
loop_
_entity_poly.entity_id
_entity_poly.type
_entity_poly.pdbx_seq_one_letter_code
_entity_poly.pdbx_strand_id
1 'polypeptide(L)'
;MKELDLLKKEWQKQDESLPKYKADELYKMLLKKSSSIVKWIFYISIIELGLGFVLNLFLADKEYWELVEGMHLTTFTYVLYAISYIITFAFIIAFYKRYQKISAVDSARELMQNILKTRRVVKYYIGFMLLSMAVSFMIYYLFTSTYLAEINQKSINMWAVILFGLAACIIFIGVIWLIYTLVYGLLLRKLKRNYKELKRLEL
;
A
#
# COMPACT_ATOMS: atom_id res chain seq x y z
N MET A 1 8.99 -36.39 52.01
CA MET A 1 7.52 -36.19 52.12
C MET A 1 7.18 -34.73 52.39
N LYS A 2 7.69 -34.09 53.45
CA LYS A 2 7.40 -32.68 53.78
C LYS A 2 7.86 -31.64 52.73
N GLU A 3 8.95 -31.89 52.02
CA GLU A 3 9.46 -30.98 50.97
C GLU A 3 8.60 -30.98 49.69
N LEU A 4 8.00 -32.13 49.35
CA LEU A 4 7.13 -32.26 48.18
C LEU A 4 5.80 -31.50 48.39
N ASP A 5 5.27 -31.51 49.61
CA ASP A 5 4.06 -30.77 49.97
C ASP A 5 4.30 -29.25 49.98
N LEU A 6 5.50 -28.80 50.37
CA LEU A 6 5.92 -27.41 50.26
C LEU A 6 6.00 -26.96 48.79
N LEU A 7 6.64 -27.75 47.94
CA LEU A 7 6.71 -27.49 46.50
C LEU A 7 5.32 -27.46 45.85
N LYS A 8 4.44 -28.40 46.22
CA LYS A 8 3.05 -28.44 45.71
C LYS A 8 2.24 -27.20 46.12
N LYS A 9 2.45 -26.69 47.35
CA LYS A 9 1.84 -25.45 47.83
C LYS A 9 2.37 -24.21 47.12
N GLU A 10 3.68 -24.15 46.87
CA GLU A 10 4.29 -23.05 46.12
C GLU A 10 3.88 -23.07 44.65
N TRP A 11 3.72 -24.25 44.05
CA TRP A 11 3.24 -24.43 42.68
C TRP A 11 1.78 -24.01 42.51
N GLN A 12 0.90 -24.36 43.48
CA GLN A 12 -0.48 -23.87 43.50
C GLN A 12 -0.58 -22.35 43.69
N LYS A 13 0.32 -21.75 44.49
CA LYS A 13 0.43 -20.29 44.63
C LYS A 13 0.95 -19.60 43.37
N GLN A 14 1.83 -20.25 42.62
CA GLN A 14 2.30 -19.73 41.33
C GLN A 14 1.17 -19.70 40.28
N ASP A 15 0.26 -20.67 40.31
CA ASP A 15 -0.90 -20.74 39.40
C ASP A 15 -1.95 -19.64 39.68
N GLU A 16 -1.96 -19.08 40.90
CA GLU A 16 -2.71 -17.86 41.25
C GLU A 16 -1.96 -16.56 40.88
N SER A 17 -0.62 -16.60 40.81
CA SER A 17 0.24 -15.46 40.48
C SER A 17 0.40 -15.20 38.98
N LEU A 18 0.02 -16.16 38.14
CA LEU A 18 -0.15 -15.90 36.71
C LEU A 18 -1.32 -14.94 36.55
N PRO A 19 -1.18 -13.82 35.81
CA PRO A 19 -2.32 -12.96 35.53
C PRO A 19 -3.33 -13.79 34.75
N LYS A 20 -4.34 -14.32 35.46
CA LYS A 20 -5.55 -14.91 34.89
C LYS A 20 -6.31 -13.74 34.28
N TYR A 21 -5.84 -13.28 33.12
CA TYR A 21 -6.57 -12.31 32.31
C TYR A 21 -7.98 -12.87 32.17
N LYS A 22 -8.97 -12.17 32.72
CA LYS A 22 -10.37 -12.52 32.46
C LYS A 22 -10.53 -12.55 30.95
N ALA A 23 -11.27 -13.52 30.42
CA ALA A 23 -11.47 -13.66 28.98
C ALA A 23 -11.89 -12.32 28.32
N ASP A 24 -12.65 -11.49 29.05
CA ASP A 24 -13.03 -10.13 28.67
C ASP A 24 -11.88 -9.12 28.54
N GLU A 25 -10.86 -9.19 29.41
CA GLU A 25 -9.67 -8.33 29.30
C GLU A 25 -8.79 -8.77 28.13
N LEU A 26 -8.61 -10.08 27.93
CA LEU A 26 -7.89 -10.62 26.79
C LEU A 26 -8.60 -10.24 25.47
N TYR A 27 -9.93 -10.32 25.46
CA TYR A 27 -10.79 -9.88 24.35
C TYR A 27 -10.57 -8.39 24.04
N LYS A 28 -10.66 -7.51 25.04
CA LYS A 28 -10.43 -6.06 24.86
C LYS A 28 -9.02 -5.76 24.35
N MET A 29 -8.00 -6.48 24.84
CA MET A 29 -6.62 -6.30 24.38
C MET A 29 -6.41 -6.75 22.93
N LEU A 30 -6.94 -7.91 22.55
CA LEU A 30 -6.85 -8.45 21.18
C LEU A 30 -7.61 -7.57 20.18
N LEU A 31 -8.78 -7.08 20.58
CA LEU A 31 -9.59 -6.13 19.80
C LEU A 31 -8.83 -4.81 19.59
N LYS A 32 -8.22 -4.26 20.64
CA LYS A 32 -7.42 -3.02 20.56
C LYS A 32 -6.15 -3.19 19.71
N LYS A 33 -5.44 -4.32 19.84
CA LYS A 33 -4.27 -4.65 19.00
C LYS A 33 -4.64 -4.76 17.53
N SER A 34 -5.73 -5.46 17.25
CA SER A 34 -6.22 -5.61 15.87
C SER A 34 -6.59 -4.26 15.29
N SER A 35 -7.36 -3.43 16.01
CA SER A 35 -7.70 -2.05 15.63
C SER A 35 -6.45 -1.19 15.37
N SER A 36 -5.41 -1.31 16.18
CA SER A 36 -4.14 -0.59 15.94
C SER A 36 -3.44 -1.02 14.65
N ILE A 37 -3.36 -2.33 14.37
CA ILE A 37 -2.81 -2.85 13.10
C ILE A 37 -3.60 -2.28 11.91
N VAL A 38 -4.92 -2.19 12.04
CA VAL A 38 -5.77 -1.58 11.02
C VAL A 38 -5.43 -0.11 10.80
N LYS A 39 -5.30 0.67 11.87
CA LYS A 39 -4.95 2.10 11.79
C LYS A 39 -3.62 2.30 11.09
N TRP A 40 -2.64 1.44 11.35
CA TRP A 40 -1.36 1.47 10.63
C TRP A 40 -1.50 1.15 9.13
N ILE A 41 -2.27 0.13 8.75
CA ILE A 41 -2.56 -0.17 7.33
C ILE A 41 -3.20 1.06 6.65
N PHE A 42 -4.11 1.73 7.35
CA PHE A 42 -4.76 2.93 6.87
C PHE A 42 -3.76 4.09 6.67
N TYR A 43 -2.92 4.39 7.66
CA TYR A 43 -1.92 5.45 7.55
C TYR A 43 -0.91 5.18 6.44
N ILE A 44 -0.44 3.94 6.28
CA ILE A 44 0.42 3.55 5.16
C ILE A 44 -0.23 3.91 3.82
N SER A 45 -1.54 3.65 3.69
CA SER A 45 -2.28 3.94 2.46
C SER A 45 -2.43 5.44 2.19
N ILE A 46 -2.52 6.28 3.23
CA ILE A 46 -2.50 7.75 3.07
C ILE A 46 -1.10 8.22 2.68
N ILE A 47 -0.07 7.75 3.38
CA ILE A 47 1.32 8.19 3.17
C ILE A 47 1.72 7.91 1.73
N GLU A 48 1.39 6.74 1.21
CA GLU A 48 1.66 6.35 -0.17
C GLU A 48 0.99 7.27 -1.21
N LEU A 49 -0.24 7.69 -0.93
CA LEU A 49 -0.93 8.68 -1.76
C LEU A 49 -0.21 10.03 -1.72
N GLY A 50 0.14 10.50 -0.51
CA GLY A 50 0.90 11.74 -0.33
C GLY A 50 2.27 11.69 -1.00
N LEU A 51 2.94 10.53 -0.95
CA LEU A 51 4.25 10.31 -1.57
C LEU A 51 4.16 10.50 -3.08
N GLY A 52 3.12 9.97 -3.74
CA GLY A 52 2.90 10.16 -5.17
C GLY A 52 2.72 11.63 -5.56
N PHE A 53 1.96 12.39 -4.76
CA PHE A 53 1.76 13.82 -4.99
C PHE A 53 3.05 14.63 -4.79
N VAL A 54 3.78 14.36 -3.70
CA VAL A 54 5.05 15.02 -3.38
C VAL A 54 6.08 14.74 -4.47
N LEU A 55 6.22 13.49 -4.91
CA LEU A 55 7.13 13.14 -6.01
C LEU A 55 6.78 13.90 -7.30
N ASN A 56 5.50 14.06 -7.62
CA ASN A 56 5.12 14.83 -8.81
C ASN A 56 5.53 16.31 -8.71
N LEU A 57 5.35 16.94 -7.54
CA LEU A 57 5.76 18.32 -7.32
C LEU A 57 7.28 18.54 -7.44
N PHE A 58 8.09 17.58 -7.00
CA PHE A 58 9.55 17.70 -7.04
C PHE A 58 10.17 17.31 -8.39
N LEU A 59 9.55 16.41 -9.15
CA LEU A 59 10.11 15.89 -10.41
C LEU A 59 9.73 16.70 -11.65
N ALA A 60 8.71 17.56 -11.58
CA ALA A 60 8.26 18.38 -12.71
C ALA A 60 9.00 19.74 -12.75
N ASP A 61 10.33 19.70 -12.89
CA ASP A 61 11.19 20.88 -12.97
C ASP A 61 11.22 21.50 -14.38
N LYS A 62 11.98 22.59 -14.56
CA LYS A 62 12.05 23.31 -15.85
C LYS A 62 12.68 22.46 -16.96
N GLU A 63 13.71 21.69 -16.65
CA GLU A 63 14.39 20.81 -17.61
C GLU A 63 13.43 19.74 -18.14
N TYR A 64 12.58 19.18 -17.28
CA TYR A 64 11.51 18.28 -17.70
C TYR A 64 10.60 18.93 -18.76
N TRP A 65 10.13 20.15 -18.52
CA TRP A 65 9.22 20.83 -19.44
C TRP A 65 9.87 21.20 -20.78
N GLU A 66 11.14 21.60 -20.78
CA GLU A 66 11.90 21.85 -22.02
C GLU A 66 12.00 20.58 -22.89
N LEU A 67 12.23 19.42 -22.27
CA LEU A 67 12.25 18.13 -22.96
C LEU A 67 10.87 17.75 -23.53
N VAL A 68 9.81 17.96 -22.76
CA VAL A 68 8.43 17.69 -23.21
C VAL A 68 8.03 18.60 -24.38
N GLU A 69 8.46 19.86 -24.35
CA GLU A 69 8.25 20.82 -25.44
C GLU A 69 9.03 20.42 -26.70
N GLY A 70 10.29 20.02 -26.56
CA GLY A 70 11.10 19.50 -27.67
C GLY A 70 10.50 18.25 -28.34
N MET A 71 9.77 17.42 -27.58
CA MET A 71 9.07 16.23 -28.10
C MET A 71 7.66 16.53 -28.65
N HIS A 72 7.20 17.78 -28.64
CA HIS A 72 5.82 18.17 -28.97
C HIS A 72 4.73 17.43 -28.16
N LEU A 73 5.05 17.02 -26.93
CA LEU A 73 4.13 16.28 -26.05
C LEU A 73 3.39 17.18 -25.05
N THR A 74 3.59 18.50 -25.07
CA THR A 74 3.04 19.44 -24.09
C THR A 74 1.54 19.28 -23.85
N THR A 75 0.72 19.34 -24.90
CA THR A 75 -0.74 19.18 -24.80
C THR A 75 -1.12 17.80 -24.24
N PHE A 76 -0.43 16.74 -24.68
CA PHE A 76 -0.66 15.39 -24.19
C PHE A 76 -0.33 15.29 -22.69
N THR A 77 0.80 15.84 -22.25
CA THR A 77 1.24 15.88 -20.86
C THR A 77 0.26 16.63 -19.97
N TYR A 78 -0.23 17.80 -20.41
CA TYR A 78 -1.23 18.56 -19.65
C TYR A 78 -2.55 17.80 -19.49
N VAL A 79 -3.07 17.19 -20.57
CA VAL A 79 -4.30 16.39 -20.51
C VAL A 79 -4.12 15.17 -19.61
N LEU A 80 -2.99 14.48 -19.73
CA LEU A 80 -2.64 13.33 -18.91
C LEU A 80 -2.60 13.71 -17.43
N TYR A 81 -1.91 14.79 -17.08
CA TYR A 81 -1.86 15.30 -15.70
C TYR A 81 -3.24 15.70 -15.19
N ALA A 82 -4.04 16.43 -15.97
CA ALA A 82 -5.40 16.80 -15.58
C ALA A 82 -6.25 15.57 -15.24
N ILE A 83 -6.23 14.54 -16.09
CA ILE A 83 -6.95 13.28 -15.87
C ILE A 83 -6.41 12.56 -14.64
N SER A 84 -5.09 12.42 -14.51
CA SER A 84 -4.45 11.77 -13.37
C SER A 84 -4.78 12.48 -12.05
N TYR A 85 -4.82 13.80 -12.03
CA TYR A 85 -5.20 14.58 -10.85
C TYR A 85 -6.67 14.42 -10.49
N ILE A 86 -7.59 14.47 -11.45
CA ILE A 86 -9.02 14.24 -11.22
C ILE A 86 -9.24 12.84 -10.61
N ILE A 87 -8.62 11.81 -11.20
CA ILE A 87 -8.75 10.45 -10.72
C ILE A 87 -8.14 10.31 -9.33
N THR A 88 -6.95 10.87 -9.10
CA THR A 88 -6.30 10.86 -7.79
C THR A 88 -7.19 11.54 -6.73
N PHE A 89 -7.80 12.68 -7.05
CA PHE A 89 -8.72 13.37 -6.16
C PHE A 89 -9.97 12.55 -5.84
N ALA A 90 -10.54 11.86 -6.84
CA ALA A 90 -11.64 10.92 -6.62
C ALA A 90 -11.24 9.78 -5.66
N PHE A 91 -10.02 9.25 -5.79
CA PHE A 91 -9.47 8.25 -4.86
C PHE A 91 -9.24 8.82 -3.46
N ILE A 92 -8.76 10.06 -3.32
CA ILE A 92 -8.64 10.74 -2.00
C ILE A 92 -9.99 10.77 -1.29
N ILE A 93 -11.05 11.19 -1.97
CA ILE A 93 -12.41 11.23 -1.39
C ILE A 93 -12.86 9.80 -1.00
N ALA A 94 -12.61 8.82 -1.86
CA ALA A 94 -12.93 7.43 -1.56
C ALA A 94 -12.17 6.93 -0.32
N PHE A 95 -10.87 7.24 -0.19
CA PHE A 95 -10.08 6.89 0.99
C PHE A 95 -10.57 7.59 2.25
N TYR A 96 -10.91 8.88 2.16
CA TYR A 96 -11.42 9.64 3.28
C TYR A 96 -12.77 9.09 3.79
N LYS A 97 -13.69 8.74 2.89
CA LYS A 97 -14.96 8.08 3.29
C LYS A 97 -14.72 6.72 3.94
N ARG A 98 -13.69 5.98 3.52
CA ARG A 98 -13.32 4.71 4.13
C ARG A 98 -12.64 4.89 5.48
N TYR A 99 -11.83 5.94 5.63
CA TYR A 99 -11.22 6.33 6.91
C TYR A 99 -12.27 6.55 7.99
N GLN A 100 -13.23 7.45 7.72
CA GLN A 100 -14.28 7.81 8.67
C GLN A 100 -15.08 6.57 9.10
N LYS A 101 -15.32 5.65 8.15
CA LYS A 101 -16.02 4.40 8.41
C LYS A 101 -15.16 3.38 9.19
N ILE A 102 -13.84 3.50 9.20
CA ILE A 102 -12.95 2.64 10.01
C ILE A 102 -12.74 3.25 11.40
N SER A 103 -12.69 4.57 11.52
CA SER A 103 -12.49 5.26 12.79
C SER A 103 -13.70 5.15 13.74
N ALA A 104 -14.90 4.91 13.19
CA ALA A 104 -16.15 4.85 13.95
C ALA A 104 -16.63 3.41 14.30
N VAL A 105 -15.78 2.39 14.15
CA VAL A 105 -16.19 0.99 14.35
C VAL A 105 -15.69 0.42 15.67
N ASP A 106 -16.63 -0.12 16.45
CA ASP A 106 -16.37 -0.73 17.76
C ASP A 106 -16.19 -2.26 17.72
N SER A 107 -16.57 -2.92 16.61
CA SER A 107 -16.46 -4.38 16.45
C SER A 107 -15.27 -4.80 15.59
N ALA A 108 -14.42 -5.70 16.08
CA ALA A 108 -13.26 -6.23 15.34
C ALA A 108 -13.64 -6.87 13.99
N ARG A 109 -14.82 -7.50 13.90
CA ARG A 109 -15.31 -8.16 12.68
C ARG A 109 -15.67 -7.16 11.59
N GLU A 110 -16.33 -6.08 11.96
CA GLU A 110 -16.73 -5.02 11.05
C GLU A 110 -15.51 -4.17 10.62
N LEU A 111 -14.57 -3.94 11.54
CA LEU A 111 -13.31 -3.25 11.29
C LEU A 111 -12.48 -4.02 10.23
N MET A 112 -12.39 -5.34 10.36
CA MET A 112 -11.77 -6.21 9.35
C MET A 112 -12.46 -6.15 7.99
N GLN A 113 -13.80 -6.17 7.93
CA GLN A 113 -14.50 -6.05 6.64
C GLN A 113 -14.18 -4.71 5.96
N ASN A 114 -14.16 -3.62 6.73
CA ASN A 114 -13.86 -2.30 6.20
C ASN A 114 -12.40 -2.19 5.72
N ILE A 115 -11.44 -2.88 6.36
CA ILE A 115 -10.07 -3.01 5.83
C ILE A 115 -10.04 -3.76 4.51
N LEU A 116 -10.69 -4.93 4.43
CA LEU A 116 -10.62 -5.73 3.21
C LEU A 116 -11.20 -4.96 2.02
N LYS A 117 -12.26 -4.18 2.27
CA LYS A 117 -12.83 -3.24 1.30
C LYS A 117 -11.85 -2.10 0.97
N THR A 118 -11.21 -1.50 1.98
CA THR A 118 -10.23 -0.42 1.78
C THR A 118 -9.00 -0.90 1.02
N ARG A 119 -8.45 -2.07 1.35
CA ARG A 119 -7.37 -2.73 0.62
C ARG A 119 -7.75 -2.97 -0.84
N ARG A 120 -9.01 -3.29 -1.12
CA ARG A 120 -9.47 -3.44 -2.50
C ARG A 120 -9.43 -2.09 -3.24
N VAL A 121 -9.87 -1.01 -2.60
CA VAL A 121 -9.76 0.36 -3.14
C VAL A 121 -8.29 0.74 -3.37
N VAL A 122 -7.41 0.49 -2.39
CA VAL A 122 -5.96 0.69 -2.51
C VAL A 122 -5.41 -0.11 -3.69
N LYS A 123 -5.73 -1.40 -3.81
CA LYS A 123 -5.31 -2.23 -4.95
C LYS A 123 -5.78 -1.67 -6.31
N TYR A 124 -7.00 -1.17 -6.40
CA TYR A 124 -7.49 -0.55 -7.62
C TYR A 124 -6.74 0.75 -7.92
N TYR A 125 -6.50 1.58 -6.90
CA TYR A 125 -5.70 2.79 -7.04
C TYR A 125 -4.27 2.49 -7.52
N ILE A 126 -3.59 1.55 -6.86
CA ILE A 126 -2.25 1.12 -7.22
C ILE A 126 -2.22 0.53 -8.62
N GLY A 127 -3.21 -0.31 -8.96
CA GLY A 127 -3.31 -0.90 -10.29
C GLY A 127 -3.49 0.17 -11.37
N PHE A 128 -4.35 1.16 -11.10
CA PHE A 128 -4.51 2.32 -11.97
C PHE A 128 -3.21 3.13 -12.08
N MET A 129 -2.54 3.41 -10.96
CA MET A 129 -1.27 4.13 -10.94
C MET A 129 -0.16 3.39 -11.69
N LEU A 130 0.00 2.09 -11.45
CA LEU A 130 0.96 1.24 -12.15
C LEU A 130 0.67 1.18 -13.64
N LEU A 131 -0.60 1.03 -14.04
CA LEU A 131 -0.99 1.02 -15.45
C LEU A 131 -0.75 2.38 -16.11
N SER A 132 -1.20 3.46 -15.47
CA SER A 132 -1.00 4.83 -15.93
C SER A 132 0.48 5.14 -16.06
N MET A 133 1.29 4.73 -15.08
CA MET A 133 2.74 4.90 -15.09
C MET A 133 3.39 4.07 -16.20
N ALA A 134 2.99 2.81 -16.41
CA ALA A 134 3.52 1.96 -17.47
C ALA A 134 3.23 2.53 -18.86
N VAL A 135 1.99 2.97 -19.10
CA VAL A 135 1.58 3.59 -20.36
C VAL A 135 2.34 4.90 -20.58
N SER A 136 2.39 5.76 -19.56
CA SER A 136 3.11 7.04 -19.65
C SER A 136 4.60 6.82 -19.89
N PHE A 137 5.23 5.93 -19.13
CA PHE A 137 6.64 5.55 -19.28
C PHE A 137 6.92 5.08 -20.71
N MET A 138 6.10 4.18 -21.25
CA MET A 138 6.30 3.67 -22.61
C MET A 138 6.20 4.80 -23.64
N ILE A 139 5.20 5.68 -23.53
CA ILE A 139 5.04 6.81 -24.45
C ILE A 139 6.27 7.74 -24.36
N TYR A 140 6.62 8.23 -23.18
CA TYR A 140 7.76 9.12 -23.01
C TYR A 140 9.08 8.47 -23.46
N TYR A 141 9.31 7.21 -23.11
CA TYR A 141 10.51 6.50 -23.52
C TYR A 141 10.63 6.38 -25.04
N LEU A 142 9.53 6.04 -25.73
CA LEU A 142 9.54 5.97 -27.19
C LEU A 142 9.82 7.33 -27.82
N PHE A 143 9.08 8.37 -27.43
CA PHE A 143 9.27 9.73 -27.96
C PHE A 143 10.65 10.30 -27.64
N THR A 144 11.20 10.01 -26.46
CA THR A 144 12.54 10.44 -26.08
C THR A 144 13.59 9.72 -26.94
N SER A 145 13.43 8.43 -27.17
CA SER A 145 14.35 7.65 -28.00
C SER A 145 14.36 8.11 -29.45
N THR A 146 13.20 8.47 -30.02
CA THR A 146 13.09 9.01 -31.38
C THR A 146 13.65 10.42 -31.47
N TYR A 147 13.33 11.28 -30.51
CA TYR A 147 13.84 12.66 -30.44
C TYR A 147 15.37 12.70 -30.33
N LEU A 148 15.96 11.87 -29.46
CA LEU A 148 17.41 11.76 -29.33
C LEU A 148 18.07 11.15 -30.57
N ALA A 149 17.39 10.25 -31.30
CA ALA A 149 17.88 9.70 -32.54
C ALA A 149 17.94 10.75 -33.66
N GLU A 150 16.92 11.60 -33.74
CA GLU A 150 16.85 12.73 -34.68
C GLU A 150 17.96 13.75 -34.40
N ILE A 151 18.13 14.19 -33.14
CA ILE A 151 19.19 15.14 -32.75
C ILE A 151 20.58 14.59 -33.07
N ASN A 152 20.83 13.32 -32.76
CA ASN A 152 22.15 12.72 -32.94
C ASN A 152 22.37 12.15 -34.36
N GLN A 153 21.40 12.34 -35.27
CA GLN A 153 21.41 11.78 -36.64
C GLN A 153 21.76 10.29 -36.68
N LYS A 154 21.28 9.53 -35.68
CA LYS A 154 21.63 8.13 -35.49
C LYS A 154 20.44 7.25 -35.84
N SER A 155 20.66 6.22 -36.65
CA SER A 155 19.65 5.20 -36.88
C SER A 155 19.46 4.36 -35.61
N ILE A 156 18.21 4.26 -35.16
CA ILE A 156 17.83 3.42 -34.03
C ILE A 156 17.04 2.20 -34.52
N ASN A 157 17.30 1.05 -33.90
CA ASN A 157 16.47 -0.13 -34.12
C ASN A 157 15.24 -0.06 -33.21
N MET A 158 14.08 0.29 -33.77
CA MET A 158 12.84 0.48 -33.03
C MET A 158 12.43 -0.78 -32.24
N TRP A 159 12.68 -1.98 -32.77
CA TRP A 159 12.38 -3.23 -32.07
C TRP A 159 13.23 -3.42 -30.81
N ALA A 160 14.52 -3.07 -30.89
CA ALA A 160 15.42 -3.14 -29.74
C ALA A 160 15.00 -2.13 -28.65
N VAL A 161 14.61 -0.92 -29.05
CA VAL A 161 14.10 0.11 -28.14
C VAL A 161 12.86 -0.39 -27.41
N ILE A 162 11.84 -0.87 -28.14
CA ILE A 162 10.59 -1.38 -27.55
C ILE A 162 10.86 -2.53 -26.59
N LEU A 163 11.71 -3.49 -26.98
CA LEU A 163 12.02 -4.66 -26.16
C LEU A 163 12.72 -4.26 -24.85
N PHE A 164 13.68 -3.34 -24.93
CA PHE A 164 14.37 -2.83 -23.75
C PHE A 164 13.42 -2.01 -22.84
N GLY A 165 12.57 -1.16 -23.43
CA GLY A 165 11.55 -0.40 -22.71
C GLY A 165 10.55 -1.31 -21.98
N LEU A 166 10.08 -2.37 -22.63
CA LEU A 166 9.21 -3.38 -22.02
C LEU A 166 9.91 -4.10 -20.87
N ALA A 167 11.15 -4.54 -21.05
CA ALA A 167 11.92 -5.21 -20.01
C ALA A 167 12.11 -4.31 -18.78
N ALA A 168 12.52 -3.05 -18.99
CA ALA A 168 12.67 -2.06 -17.91
C ALA A 168 11.34 -1.81 -17.19
N CYS A 169 10.23 -1.66 -17.93
CA CYS A 169 8.91 -1.45 -17.37
C CYS A 169 8.45 -2.63 -16.51
N ILE A 170 8.65 -3.88 -16.96
CA ILE A 170 8.29 -5.09 -16.21
C ILE A 170 9.08 -5.19 -14.91
N ILE A 171 10.39 -4.92 -14.96
CA ILE A 171 11.25 -4.93 -13.77
C ILE A 171 10.75 -3.90 -12.76
N PHE A 172 10.47 -2.68 -13.20
CA PHE A 172 10.03 -1.60 -12.33
C PHE A 172 8.67 -1.88 -11.68
N ILE A 173 7.69 -2.35 -12.46
CA ILE A 173 6.37 -2.77 -11.94
C ILE A 173 6.53 -3.93 -10.95
N GLY A 174 7.40 -4.90 -11.25
CA GLY A 174 7.68 -6.06 -10.40
C GLY A 174 8.22 -5.65 -9.03
N VAL A 175 9.17 -4.70 -8.99
CA VAL A 175 9.73 -4.17 -7.73
C VAL A 175 8.63 -3.53 -6.88
N ILE A 176 7.82 -2.65 -7.48
CA ILE A 176 6.73 -1.98 -6.76
C ILE A 176 5.74 -3.01 -6.23
N TRP A 177 5.31 -3.97 -7.07
CA TRP A 177 4.38 -5.02 -6.67
C TRP A 177 4.91 -5.91 -5.53
N LEU A 178 6.21 -6.17 -5.51
CA LEU A 178 6.87 -6.94 -4.44
C LEU A 178 6.81 -6.18 -3.11
N ILE A 179 7.13 -4.88 -3.11
CA ILE A 179 7.00 -4.01 -1.92
C ILE A 179 5.58 -4.07 -1.36
N TYR A 180 4.56 -3.94 -2.23
CA TYR A 180 3.16 -4.04 -1.83
C TYR A 180 2.82 -5.39 -1.21
N THR A 181 3.28 -6.48 -1.82
CA THR A 181 3.00 -7.83 -1.34
C THR A 181 3.62 -8.07 0.03
N LEU A 182 4.82 -7.54 0.28
CA LEU A 182 5.49 -7.62 1.59
C LEU A 182 4.77 -6.80 2.65
N VAL A 183 4.57 -5.49 2.43
CA VAL A 183 4.00 -4.57 3.42
C VAL A 183 2.59 -5.03 3.84
N TYR A 184 1.70 -5.28 2.88
CA TYR A 184 0.34 -5.69 3.18
C TYR A 184 0.24 -7.14 3.63
N GLY A 185 1.10 -8.03 3.11
CA GLY A 185 1.12 -9.45 3.46
C GLY A 185 1.42 -9.68 4.94
N LEU A 186 2.41 -8.98 5.49
CA LEU A 186 2.79 -9.08 6.90
C LEU A 186 1.68 -8.60 7.83
N LEU A 187 1.07 -7.45 7.52
CA LEU A 187 0.00 -6.86 8.34
C LEU A 187 -1.25 -7.74 8.37
N LEU A 188 -1.62 -8.34 7.24
CA LEU A 188 -2.75 -9.26 7.15
C LEU A 188 -2.53 -10.59 7.87
N ARG A 189 -1.31 -11.14 7.85
CA ARG A 189 -0.99 -12.35 8.60
C ARG A 189 -1.18 -12.14 10.10
N LYS A 190 -0.70 -11.01 10.63
CA LYS A 190 -0.90 -10.62 12.05
C LYS A 190 -2.39 -10.48 12.38
N LEU A 191 -3.15 -9.82 11.51
CA LEU A 191 -4.59 -9.60 11.71
C LEU A 191 -5.39 -10.92 11.70
N LYS A 192 -5.08 -11.83 10.76
CA LYS A 192 -5.72 -13.15 10.67
C LYS A 192 -5.48 -13.99 11.93
N ARG A 193 -4.29 -13.89 12.53
CA ARG A 193 -3.95 -14.58 13.77
C ARG A 193 -4.81 -14.08 14.93
N ASN A 194 -4.85 -12.76 15.12
CA ASN A 194 -5.67 -12.15 16.18
C ASN A 194 -7.16 -12.47 16.02
N TYR A 195 -7.70 -12.48 14.79
CA TYR A 195 -9.09 -12.88 14.55
C TYR A 195 -9.37 -14.33 14.93
N LYS A 196 -8.45 -15.25 14.61
CA LYS A 196 -8.59 -16.67 14.96
C LYS A 196 -8.56 -16.86 16.48
N GLU A 197 -7.77 -16.07 17.19
CA GLU A 197 -7.74 -16.03 18.66
C GLU A 197 -9.05 -15.47 19.24
N LEU A 198 -9.54 -14.33 18.72
CA LEU A 198 -10.86 -13.76 19.08
C LEU A 198 -12.01 -14.75 18.88
N LYS A 199 -12.07 -15.41 17.72
CA LYS A 199 -13.12 -16.40 17.41
C LYS A 199 -13.09 -17.62 18.33
N ARG A 200 -11.92 -17.96 18.90
CA ARG A 200 -11.78 -19.05 19.87
C ARG A 200 -12.22 -18.67 21.28
N LEU A 201 -12.34 -17.37 21.58
CA LEU A 201 -12.80 -16.86 22.87
C LEU A 201 -14.31 -16.57 22.88
N GLU A 202 -14.92 -16.38 21.70
CA GLU A 202 -16.38 -16.27 21.51
C GLU A 202 -17.08 -17.66 21.46
N LEU A 203 -16.32 -18.76 21.44
CA LEU A 203 -16.78 -20.16 21.46
C LEU A 203 -16.38 -20.81 22.79
#